data_AF-A0A8D8HU57-F1
#
_entry.id   AF-A0A8D8HU57-F1
#
_cell.length_a   1.000
_cell.length_b   1.000
_cell.length_c   1.000
_cell.angle_alpha   90.00
_cell.angle_beta   90.00
_cell.angle_gamma   90.00
#
_symmetry.space_group_name_H-M   'P 1'
#
loop_
_entity.id
_entity.type
_entity.pdbx_description
1 polymer ?
#
loop_
_entity_poly.entity_id
_entity_poly.type
_entity_poly.pdbx_seq_one_letter_code
_entity_poly.pdbx_strand_id
1 'polypeptide(L)'
;MDIDTLHADLRKRLDILGFNHPLPLGAIGIVSAILSDLIKTSEKLKSSKQQIEQLMQEKVAWELGVEPYKCDNSRLLSEVNGLHLELVKQRDKFVLANTELKCRVRVLQTDKKTARRAMPAGRGKDSGTAALGGQ
;
A
#
# COMPACT_ATOMS: atom_id res chain seq x y z
N MET A 1 -28.32 -42.75 39.97
CA MET A 1 -27.58 -42.14 41.10
C MET A 1 -28.54 -42.06 42.26
N ASP A 2 -28.14 -42.57 43.41
CA ASP A 2 -28.95 -42.54 44.63
C ASP A 2 -29.05 -41.10 45.16
N ILE A 3 -30.23 -40.66 45.62
CA ILE A 3 -30.47 -39.28 46.07
C ILE A 3 -29.52 -38.94 47.23
N ASP A 4 -29.19 -39.93 48.06
CA ASP A 4 -28.26 -39.78 49.17
C ASP A 4 -26.83 -39.52 48.70
N THR A 5 -26.41 -40.14 47.60
CA THR A 5 -25.09 -39.89 47.00
C THR A 5 -24.99 -38.50 46.40
N LEU A 6 -26.06 -38.02 45.76
CA LEU A 6 -26.15 -36.68 45.20
C LEU A 6 -26.15 -35.62 46.32
N HIS A 7 -26.91 -35.86 47.39
CA HIS A 7 -26.96 -34.98 48.55
C HIS A 7 -25.59 -34.87 49.24
N ALA A 8 -24.90 -35.99 49.43
CA ALA A 8 -23.57 -35.99 50.04
C ALA A 8 -22.51 -35.25 49.20
N ASP A 9 -22.54 -35.39 47.86
CA ASP A 9 -21.61 -34.66 46.98
C ASP A 9 -21.94 -33.16 46.94
N LEU A 10 -23.21 -32.80 46.79
CA LEU A 10 -23.65 -31.41 46.82
C LEU A 10 -23.29 -30.75 48.15
N ARG A 11 -23.47 -31.47 49.26
CA ARG A 11 -23.17 -30.96 50.60
C ARG A 11 -21.69 -30.62 50.76
N LYS A 12 -20.79 -31.53 50.37
CA LYS A 12 -19.34 -31.29 50.39
C LYS A 12 -18.95 -30.05 49.58
N ARG A 13 -19.55 -29.87 48.39
CA ARG A 13 -19.28 -28.70 47.54
C ARG A 13 -19.79 -27.41 48.18
N LEU A 14 -20.99 -27.42 48.76
CA LEU A 14 -21.57 -26.28 49.46
C LEU A 14 -20.77 -25.91 50.71
N ASP A 15 -20.28 -26.90 51.46
CA ASP A 15 -19.41 -26.69 52.63
C ASP A 15 -18.11 -25.98 52.25
N ILE A 16 -17.47 -26.37 51.14
CA ILE A 16 -16.27 -25.69 50.61
C ILE A 16 -16.58 -24.22 50.24
N LEU A 17 -17.79 -23.96 49.74
CA LEU A 17 -18.28 -22.62 49.42
C LEU A 17 -18.74 -21.84 50.66
N GLY A 18 -18.71 -22.44 51.86
CA GLY A 18 -19.13 -21.83 53.11
C GLY A 18 -20.63 -21.86 53.39
N PHE A 19 -21.42 -22.55 52.55
CA PHE A 19 -22.86 -22.71 52.74
C PHE A 19 -23.16 -23.86 53.71
N ASN A 20 -22.95 -23.58 55.00
CA ASN A 20 -23.06 -24.59 56.05
C ASN A 20 -24.50 -24.87 56.51
N HIS A 21 -25.50 -24.12 56.04
CA HIS A 21 -26.89 -24.30 56.45
C HIS A 21 -27.52 -25.58 55.87
N PRO A 22 -28.44 -26.24 56.59
CA PRO A 22 -29.14 -27.41 56.09
C PRO A 22 -30.01 -27.04 54.88
N LEU A 23 -29.94 -27.85 53.82
CA LEU A 23 -30.69 -27.65 52.59
C LEU A 23 -31.99 -28.48 52.61
N PRO A 24 -33.16 -27.91 52.24
CA PRO A 24 -34.39 -28.68 52.12
C PRO A 24 -34.28 -29.78 51.04
N LEU A 25 -34.84 -30.96 51.30
CA LEU A 25 -34.76 -32.12 50.40
C LEU A 25 -35.25 -31.79 48.96
N GLY A 26 -36.34 -31.02 48.85
CA GLY A 26 -36.92 -30.60 47.57
C GLY A 26 -36.05 -29.62 46.76
N ALA A 27 -35.05 -28.97 47.38
CA ALA A 27 -34.17 -28.02 46.71
C ALA A 27 -32.88 -28.68 46.15
N ILE A 28 -32.52 -29.88 46.60
CA ILE A 28 -31.26 -30.57 46.26
C ILE A 28 -31.06 -30.67 44.75
N GLY A 29 -32.07 -31.14 44.01
CA GLY A 29 -31.97 -31.33 42.57
C GLY A 29 -31.71 -30.03 41.81
N ILE A 30 -32.42 -28.96 42.17
CA ILE A 30 -32.28 -27.65 41.51
C ILE A 30 -30.93 -27.02 41.83
N VAL A 31 -30.53 -27.02 43.11
CA VAL A 31 -29.23 -26.45 43.52
C VAL A 31 -28.07 -27.20 42.89
N SER A 32 -28.14 -28.54 42.81
CA SER A 32 -27.13 -29.34 42.13
C SER A 32 -27.03 -29.02 40.64
N ALA A 33 -28.16 -28.83 39.95
CA ALA A 33 -28.18 -28.49 38.52
C ALA A 33 -27.56 -27.10 38.28
N ILE A 34 -27.98 -26.09 39.04
CA ILE A 34 -27.48 -24.72 38.94
C ILE A 34 -25.98 -24.66 39.24
N LEU A 35 -25.53 -25.32 40.31
CA LEU A 35 -24.12 -25.35 40.66
C LEU A 35 -23.27 -26.00 39.56
N SER A 36 -23.76 -27.10 38.98
CA SER A 36 -23.09 -27.78 37.87
C SER A 36 -22.98 -26.88 36.65
N ASP A 37 -24.05 -26.16 36.30
CA ASP A 37 -24.05 -25.25 35.16
C ASP A 37 -23.17 -24.03 35.40
N LEU A 38 -23.13 -23.51 36.63
CA LEU A 38 -22.25 -22.41 37.00
C LEU A 38 -20.77 -22.79 36.89
N ILE A 39 -20.40 -24.00 37.35
CA ILE A 39 -19.04 -24.52 37.21
C ILE A 39 -18.67 -24.64 35.73
N LYS A 40 -19.51 -25.31 34.93
CA LYS A 40 -19.27 -25.47 33.48
C LYS A 40 -19.16 -24.13 32.76
N THR A 41 -20.02 -23.18 33.09
CA THR A 41 -20.00 -21.85 32.46
C THR A 41 -18.74 -21.07 32.85
N SER A 42 -18.30 -21.17 34.09
CA SER A 42 -17.07 -20.55 34.57
C SER A 42 -15.84 -21.14 33.90
N GLU A 43 -15.78 -22.46 33.73
CA GLU A 43 -14.71 -23.15 33.01
C GLU A 43 -14.68 -22.75 31.53
N LYS A 44 -15.84 -22.73 30.86
CA LYS A 44 -15.96 -22.26 29.48
C LYS A 44 -15.53 -20.81 29.33
N LEU A 45 -15.91 -19.94 30.26
CA LEU A 45 -15.50 -18.54 30.27
C LEU A 45 -13.97 -18.42 30.42
N LYS A 46 -13.37 -19.20 31.33
CA LYS A 46 -11.91 -19.24 31.51
C LYS A 46 -11.19 -19.67 30.23
N SER A 47 -11.66 -20.75 29.60
CA SER A 47 -11.11 -21.27 28.34
C SER A 47 -11.24 -20.25 27.20
N SER A 48 -12.41 -19.63 27.05
CA SER A 48 -12.64 -18.60 26.03
C SER A 48 -11.73 -17.38 26.23
N LYS A 49 -11.53 -16.91 27.48
CA LYS A 49 -10.60 -15.83 27.78
C LYS A 49 -9.17 -16.16 27.37
N GLN A 50 -8.71 -17.38 27.66
CA GLN A 50 -7.37 -17.84 27.26
C GLN A 50 -7.21 -17.89 25.74
N GLN A 51 -8.23 -18.36 25.02
CA GLN A 51 -8.22 -18.39 23.56
C GLN A 51 -8.19 -16.98 22.96
N ILE A 52 -8.96 -16.04 23.52
CA ILE A 52 -8.95 -14.63 23.11
C ILE A 52 -7.56 -14.03 23.29
N GLU A 53 -6.91 -14.29 24.44
CA GLU A 53 -5.56 -13.80 24.71
C GLU A 53 -4.54 -14.32 23.69
N GLN A 54 -4.61 -15.61 23.34
CA GLN A 54 -3.78 -16.21 22.29
C GLN A 54 -4.02 -15.57 20.93
N LEU A 55 -5.28 -15.39 20.53
CA LEU A 55 -5.63 -14.74 19.27
C LEU A 55 -5.18 -13.28 19.22
N MET A 56 -5.21 -12.56 20.35
CA MET A 56 -4.69 -11.20 20.45
C MET A 56 -3.17 -11.16 20.24
N GLN A 57 -2.43 -12.11 20.84
CA GLN A 57 -0.98 -12.22 20.62
C GLN A 57 -0.66 -12.54 19.16
N GLU A 58 -1.41 -13.46 18.55
CA GLU A 58 -1.24 -13.83 17.15
C GLU A 58 -1.54 -12.64 16.23
N LYS A 59 -2.64 -11.91 16.48
CA LYS A 59 -2.99 -10.68 15.75
C LYS A 59 -1.84 -9.68 15.77
N VAL A 60 -1.24 -9.43 16.93
CA VAL A 60 -0.12 -8.49 17.07
C VAL A 60 1.09 -8.98 16.27
N ALA A 61 1.38 -10.28 16.30
CA ALA A 61 2.47 -10.86 15.52
C ALA A 61 2.24 -10.70 14.01
N TRP A 62 1.02 -10.93 13.52
CA TRP A 62 0.63 -10.71 12.13
C TRP A 62 0.74 -9.24 11.73
N GLU A 63 0.25 -8.33 12.58
CA GLU A 63 0.34 -6.88 12.33
C GLU A 63 1.81 -6.44 12.22
N LEU A 64 2.67 -6.92 13.11
CA LEU A 64 4.11 -6.63 13.07
C LEU A 64 4.78 -7.23 11.83
N GLY A 65 4.38 -8.44 11.42
CA GLY A 65 4.90 -9.09 10.22
C GLY A 65 4.53 -8.40 8.90
N VAL A 66 3.37 -7.74 8.86
CA VAL A 66 2.90 -7.00 7.66
C VAL A 66 3.48 -5.58 7.58
N GLU A 67 3.90 -5.01 8.70
CA GLU A 67 4.37 -3.62 8.77
C GLU A 67 5.55 -3.28 7.83
N PRO A 68 6.59 -4.13 7.66
CA PRO A 68 7.67 -3.87 6.71
C PRO A 68 7.17 -3.73 5.27
N TYR A 69 6.23 -4.59 4.87
CA TYR A 69 5.66 -4.56 3.52
C TYR A 69 4.82 -3.31 3.27
N LYS A 70 4.09 -2.82 4.27
CA LYS A 70 3.37 -1.54 4.17
C LYS A 70 4.35 -0.38 3.98
N CYS A 71 5.40 -0.32 4.82
CA CYS A 71 6.44 0.70 4.72
C CYS A 71 7.12 0.69 3.35
N ASP A 72 7.53 -0.49 2.88
CA ASP A 72 8.18 -0.64 1.58
C ASP A 72 7.25 -0.28 0.42
N ASN A 73 6.00 -0.71 0.43
CA ASN A 73 5.03 -0.35 -0.59
C ASN A 73 4.80 1.17 -0.64
N SER A 74 4.66 1.83 0.51
CA SER A 74 4.53 3.29 0.57
C SER A 74 5.77 3.99 0.00
N ARG A 75 6.98 3.50 0.34
CA ARG A 75 8.24 4.04 -0.19
C ARG A 75 8.33 3.88 -1.70
N LEU A 76 8.08 2.67 -2.21
CA LEU A 76 8.12 2.35 -3.64
C LEU A 76 7.09 3.15 -4.42
N LEU A 77 5.86 3.31 -3.91
CA LEU A 77 4.85 4.15 -4.55
C LEU A 77 5.30 5.61 -4.66
N SER A 78 5.92 6.16 -3.61
CA SER A 78 6.47 7.51 -3.65
C SER A 78 7.57 7.65 -4.69
N GLU A 79 8.48 6.67 -4.76
CA GLU A 79 9.59 6.67 -5.72
C GLU A 79 9.08 6.56 -7.16
N VAL A 80 8.18 5.61 -7.44
CA VAL A 80 7.58 5.40 -8.76
C VAL A 80 6.82 6.63 -9.22
N ASN A 81 6.01 7.24 -8.35
CA ASN A 81 5.27 8.45 -8.69
C ASN A 81 6.22 9.63 -8.97
N GLY A 82 7.28 9.78 -8.17
CA GLY A 82 8.30 10.80 -8.37
C GLY A 82 9.03 10.65 -9.70
N LEU A 83 9.47 9.43 -10.01
CA LEU A 83 10.14 9.10 -11.27
C LEU A 83 9.22 9.30 -12.47
N HIS A 84 7.95 8.89 -12.36
CA HIS A 84 6.96 9.10 -13.41
C HIS A 84 6.79 10.60 -13.73
N LEU A 85 6.67 11.43 -12.69
CA LEU A 85 6.55 12.88 -12.86
C LEU A 85 7.80 13.49 -13.50
N GLU A 86 9.00 13.03 -13.12
CA GLU A 86 10.24 13.52 -13.72
C GLU A 86 10.36 13.11 -15.19
N LEU A 87 9.99 11.87 -15.54
CA LEU A 87 9.96 11.41 -16.93
C LEU A 87 9.01 12.25 -17.79
N VAL A 88 7.82 12.58 -17.29
CA VAL A 88 6.88 13.47 -17.98
C VAL A 88 7.51 14.84 -18.21
N LYS A 89 8.12 15.44 -17.18
CA LYS A 89 8.79 16.75 -17.30
C LYS A 89 9.93 16.72 -18.30
N GLN A 90 10.77 15.68 -18.30
CA GLN A 90 11.88 15.57 -19.24
C GLN A 90 11.39 15.39 -20.67
N ARG A 91 10.34 14.59 -20.88
CA ARG A 91 9.68 14.45 -22.18
C ARG A 91 9.20 15.82 -22.69
N ASP A 92 8.51 16.59 -21.85
CA ASP A 92 7.95 17.89 -22.24
C ASP A 92 9.07 18.89 -22.58
N LYS A 93 10.14 18.95 -21.78
CA LYS A 93 11.35 19.74 -22.09
C LYS A 93 11.99 19.33 -23.41
N PHE A 94 12.11 18.03 -23.65
CA PHE A 94 12.67 17.50 -24.89
C PHE A 94 11.82 17.88 -26.10
N VAL A 95 10.50 17.72 -26.02
CA VAL A 95 9.57 18.10 -27.09
C VAL A 95 9.66 19.60 -27.39
N LEU A 96 9.70 20.45 -26.35
CA LEU A 96 9.84 21.89 -26.51
C LEU A 96 11.16 22.25 -27.21
N ALA A 97 12.29 21.74 -26.73
CA ALA A 97 13.59 22.00 -27.35
C ALA A 97 13.65 21.50 -28.80
N ASN A 98 13.07 20.34 -29.10
CA ASN A 98 13.05 19.76 -30.44
C ASN A 98 12.20 20.61 -31.41
N THR A 99 11.04 21.10 -30.95
CA THR A 99 10.19 21.99 -31.75
C THR A 99 10.86 23.34 -32.00
N GLU A 100 11.52 23.93 -31.00
CA GLU A 100 12.28 25.17 -31.16
C GLU A 100 13.42 25.01 -32.18
N LEU A 101 14.22 23.94 -32.06
CA LEU A 101 15.31 23.65 -33.00
C LEU A 101 14.78 23.45 -34.43
N LYS A 102 13.68 22.71 -34.60
CA LYS A 102 13.03 22.54 -35.91
C LYS A 102 12.53 23.86 -36.50
N CYS A 103 11.99 24.76 -35.67
CA CYS A 103 11.61 26.11 -36.11
C CYS A 103 12.84 26.91 -36.56
N ARG A 104 13.91 26.92 -35.77
CA ARG A 104 15.16 27.61 -36.11
C ARG A 104 15.78 27.09 -37.41
N VAL A 105 15.81 25.78 -37.62
CA VAL A 105 16.28 25.17 -38.87
C VAL A 105 15.45 25.66 -40.06
N ARG A 106 14.12 25.70 -39.94
CA ARG A 106 13.25 26.19 -41.02
C ARG A 106 13.51 27.67 -41.35
N VAL A 107 13.66 28.51 -40.34
CA VAL A 107 13.99 29.95 -40.52
C VAL A 107 15.33 30.13 -41.23
N LEU A 108 16.37 29.42 -40.77
CA LEU A 108 17.68 29.50 -41.40
C LEU A 108 17.68 28.97 -42.84
N GLN A 109 16.87 27.95 -43.14
CA GLN A 109 16.68 27.46 -44.51
C GLN A 109 16.00 28.50 -45.41
N THR A 110 14.98 29.20 -44.90
CA THR A 110 14.32 30.28 -45.64
C THR A 110 15.28 31.45 -45.87
N ASP A 111 16.02 31.88 -44.86
CA ASP A 111 16.97 32.98 -44.94
C ASP A 111 18.13 32.67 -45.89
N LYS A 112 18.65 31.44 -45.85
CA LYS A 112 19.64 30.97 -46.81
C LYS A 112 19.10 31.02 -48.24
N LYS A 113 17.84 30.63 -48.46
CA LYS A 113 17.21 30.64 -49.78
C LYS A 113 16.95 32.06 -50.28
N THR A 114 16.55 32.98 -49.42
CA THR A 114 16.35 34.40 -49.77
C THR A 114 17.69 35.09 -50.05
N ALA A 115 18.70 34.90 -49.21
CA ALA A 115 20.05 35.42 -49.44
C ALA A 115 20.66 34.91 -50.77
N ARG A 116 20.46 33.62 -51.08
CA ARG A 116 20.91 33.02 -52.34
C ARG A 116 20.15 33.55 -53.57
N ARG A 117 18.93 34.06 -53.39
CA ARG A 117 18.15 34.75 -54.43
C ARG A 117 18.50 36.24 -54.56
N ALA A 118 18.91 36.87 -53.46
CA ALA A 118 19.26 38.29 -53.39
C ALA A 118 20.71 38.57 -53.82
N MET A 119 21.58 37.56 -53.89
CA MET A 119 22.87 37.65 -54.58
C MET A 119 22.63 37.91 -56.07
N PRO A 120 22.97 39.10 -56.63
CA PRO A 120 22.94 39.31 -58.07
C PRO A 120 23.99 38.39 -58.71
N ALA A 121 23.67 37.85 -59.88
CA ALA A 121 24.62 37.18 -60.76
C ALA A 121 25.72 38.18 -61.17
N GLY A 122 26.72 38.36 -60.31
CA GLY A 122 27.88 39.19 -60.55
C GLY A 122 28.89 38.42 -61.40
N ARG A 123 29.05 38.90 -62.64
CA ARG A 123 30.12 38.62 -63.63
C ARG A 123 29.87 37.47 -64.62
N GLY A 124 28.97 37.74 -65.56
CA GLY A 124 29.27 37.52 -66.97
C GLY A 124 29.27 38.88 -67.68
N LYS A 125 30.31 39.13 -68.50
CA LYS A 125 30.58 40.31 -69.34
C LYS A 125 31.53 41.35 -68.74
N ASP A 126 32.83 41.09 -68.89
CA ASP A 126 33.72 42.11 -69.46
C ASP A 126 34.20 41.59 -70.83
N SER A 127 33.71 42.27 -71.86
CA SER A 127 34.31 42.54 -73.17
C SER A 127 35.23 41.51 -73.83
N GLY A 128 34.74 40.93 -74.93
CA GLY A 128 35.60 40.69 -76.09
C GLY A 128 36.06 42.02 -76.73
N THR A 129 36.94 41.87 -77.74
CA THR A 129 37.45 42.88 -78.70
C THR A 129 38.59 43.82 -78.27
N ALA A 130 39.83 43.37 -78.52
CA ALA A 130 40.88 44.08 -79.25
C ALA A 130 41.82 43.00 -79.82
N ALA A 131 41.63 42.50 -81.05
CA ALA A 131 42.01 43.08 -82.33
C ALA A 131 43.53 43.39 -82.46
N LEU A 132 44.18 42.56 -83.29
CA LEU A 132 45.21 42.88 -84.29
C LEU A 132 46.59 43.38 -83.82
N GLY A 133 47.62 42.62 -84.22
CA GLY A 133 48.85 43.23 -84.74
C GLY A 133 50.16 42.57 -84.30
N GLY A 134 50.88 41.99 -85.27
CA GLY A 134 52.33 42.22 -85.37
C GLY A 134 53.26 41.03 -85.17
N GLN A 135 53.64 40.46 -86.32
CA GLN A 135 54.91 39.81 -86.70
C GLN A 135 55.36 38.53 -85.98
#